data_AF-A0A7C3VDZ1-F1
#
_entry.id   AF-A0A7C3VDZ1-F1
#
_cell.length_a   1.000
_cell.length_b   1.000
_cell.length_c   1.000
_cell.angle_alpha   90.00
_cell.angle_beta   90.00
_cell.angle_gamma   90.00
#
_symmetry.space_group_name_H-M   'P 1'
#
loop_
_entity.id
_entity.type
_entity.pdbx_description
1 polymer ?
#
loop_
_entity_poly.entity_id
_entity_poly.type
_entity_poly.pdbx_seq_one_letter_code
_entity_poly.pdbx_strand_id
1 'polypeptide(L)'
;MIKLLIIILTSINLSAGFKSERTQKISPLSDTIIFLEKQKKNNVSNITTLSARKNLFNTFNQKNSSQKKWEVKFNFYGIPSLLSGDKTKRYYGSIEEISKTFLEENKELLGIDTKNLRFSKKSSFLQTQHIEYQQYYKDIPVDFSYVRIHSNSDGEISQYNAKYYPYITAETKPMITFENAKSAISRELGFFSVLTYSLVIFPDELNDKYYLSYKIKTKGGSGALNGQWVYYIDANNGNVLFKYDERQYACTLQQETTGVVYAQVYEISPMPTGTESGPSSWLPKITTPVVNQYVFAGGNTLSTTTRANGEYCIEYGGSGAKVFMTTMGPYFSVMNFNGNPSIYTNGTPQWKTTNTPLSVTSYNSNSETIYTLSPSYSL
;
A
#
# COMPACT_ATOMS: atom_id res chain seq x y z
N MET A 1 22.03 -0.84 66.31
CA MET A 1 22.52 -0.56 64.94
C MET A 1 21.61 -1.29 63.95
N ILE A 2 20.55 -0.64 63.48
CA ILE A 2 19.55 -1.20 62.55
C ILE A 2 19.88 -0.64 61.16
N LYS A 3 20.28 -1.50 60.22
CA LYS A 3 20.48 -1.11 58.81
C LYS A 3 19.15 -1.30 58.07
N LEU A 4 18.58 -0.16 57.69
CA LEU A 4 17.41 -0.01 56.82
C LEU A 4 17.78 -0.42 55.39
N LEU A 5 17.14 -1.45 54.85
CA LEU A 5 17.26 -1.85 53.44
C LEU A 5 16.13 -1.15 52.66
N ILE A 6 16.47 -0.07 51.95
CA ILE A 6 15.53 0.61 51.05
C ILE A 6 15.53 -0.17 49.73
N ILE A 7 14.46 -0.91 49.45
CA ILE A 7 14.18 -1.49 48.14
C ILE A 7 13.50 -0.40 47.30
N ILE A 8 14.23 0.17 46.35
CA ILE A 8 13.67 1.07 45.34
C ILE A 8 12.98 0.20 44.28
N LEU A 9 11.65 0.07 44.38
CA LEU A 9 10.82 -0.40 43.28
C LEU A 9 10.72 0.72 42.24
N THR A 10 11.59 0.69 41.23
CA THR A 10 11.35 1.44 40.00
C THR A 10 10.22 0.75 39.23
N SER A 11 9.05 1.37 39.21
CA SER A 11 7.96 1.04 38.30
C SER A 11 8.43 1.24 36.86
N ILE A 12 8.71 0.14 36.17
CA ILE A 12 8.92 0.13 34.73
C ILE A 12 7.54 0.43 34.10
N ASN A 13 7.40 1.61 33.51
CA ASN A 13 6.26 1.98 32.66
C ASN A 13 6.22 1.06 31.43
N LEU A 14 5.56 -0.10 31.56
CA LEU A 14 5.45 -1.13 30.52
C LEU A 14 4.42 -0.81 29.42
N SER A 15 3.70 0.31 29.49
CA SER A 15 2.60 0.62 28.55
C SER A 15 3.02 1.43 27.31
N ALA A 16 4.21 2.05 27.30
CA ALA A 16 4.67 2.88 26.18
C ALA A 16 5.53 2.12 25.13
N GLY A 17 5.96 0.88 25.41
CA GLY A 17 6.97 0.18 24.61
C GLY A 17 6.47 -0.63 23.40
N PHE A 18 5.19 -1.01 23.35
CA PHE A 18 4.74 -2.01 22.36
C PHE A 18 4.58 -1.47 20.93
N LYS A 19 4.20 -0.20 20.77
CA LYS A 19 3.87 0.39 19.46
C LYS A 19 5.05 1.04 18.73
N SER A 20 6.04 1.57 19.45
CA SER A 20 7.16 2.32 18.83
C SER A 20 8.28 1.42 18.29
N GLU A 21 8.50 0.23 18.89
CA GLU A 21 9.57 -0.68 18.46
C GLU A 21 9.25 -1.45 17.17
N ARG A 22 7.96 -1.55 16.80
CA ARG A 22 7.48 -2.35 15.65
C ARG A 22 7.46 -1.61 14.31
N THR A 23 7.75 -0.31 14.28
CA THR A 23 7.69 0.52 13.07
C THR A 23 8.93 1.39 12.89
N GLN A 24 10.11 0.77 12.92
CA GLN A 24 11.33 1.47 12.55
C GLN A 24 11.58 1.32 11.04
N LYS A 25 11.37 2.43 10.32
CA LYS A 25 11.56 2.72 8.87
C LYS A 25 10.27 2.74 8.05
N ILE A 26 10.16 3.76 7.21
CA ILE A 26 9.14 3.89 6.15
C ILE A 26 9.19 2.61 5.32
N SER A 27 8.06 1.91 5.23
CA SER A 27 7.99 0.66 4.48
C SER A 27 8.32 0.93 3.00
N PRO A 28 9.10 0.05 2.33
CA PRO A 28 9.25 0.06 0.88
C PRO A 28 7.92 -0.08 0.12
N LEU A 29 6.85 -0.45 0.81
CA LEU A 29 5.48 -0.52 0.27
C LEU A 29 4.72 0.81 0.38
N SER A 30 5.29 1.83 1.03
CA SER A 30 4.65 3.13 1.25
C SER A 30 5.01 4.13 0.15
N ASP A 31 4.69 3.80 -1.10
CA ASP A 31 5.07 4.56 -2.30
C ASP A 31 4.81 6.08 -2.19
N THR A 32 3.66 6.47 -1.63
CA THR A 32 3.30 7.88 -1.43
C THR A 32 4.22 8.59 -0.43
N ILE A 33 4.56 7.93 0.69
CA ILE A 33 5.45 8.52 1.69
C ILE A 33 6.86 8.62 1.14
N ILE A 34 7.35 7.57 0.46
CA ILE A 34 8.65 7.58 -0.21
C ILE A 34 8.73 8.72 -1.22
N PHE A 35 7.69 8.91 -2.03
CA PHE A 35 7.61 10.00 -2.99
C PHE A 35 7.70 11.37 -2.33
N LEU A 36 6.92 11.61 -1.26
CA LEU A 36 6.93 12.88 -0.53
C LEU A 36 8.30 13.15 0.13
N GLU A 37 8.90 12.13 0.75
CA GLU A 37 10.23 12.27 1.35
C GLU A 37 11.32 12.50 0.31
N LYS A 38 11.23 11.87 -0.87
CA LYS A 38 12.11 12.16 -2.01
C LYS A 38 11.95 13.59 -2.50
N GLN A 39 10.73 14.10 -2.61
CA GLN A 39 10.50 15.50 -2.99
C GLN A 39 11.10 16.49 -1.99
N LYS A 40 11.02 16.19 -0.68
CA LYS A 40 11.66 17.02 0.35
C LYS A 40 13.19 17.01 0.24
N LYS A 41 13.78 15.85 -0.08
CA LYS A 41 15.24 15.70 -0.20
C LYS A 41 15.81 16.25 -1.51
N ASN A 42 15.08 16.15 -2.62
CA ASN A 42 15.54 16.50 -3.95
C ASN A 42 14.81 17.73 -4.49
N ASN A 43 15.47 18.89 -4.48
CA ASN A 43 15.01 20.11 -5.17
C ASN A 43 15.18 20.06 -6.70
N VAL A 44 15.63 18.94 -7.28
CA VAL A 44 15.90 18.83 -8.72
C VAL A 44 15.50 17.44 -9.20
N SER A 45 14.48 17.36 -10.05
CA SER A 45 14.26 16.20 -10.91
C SER A 45 14.98 16.44 -12.25
N ASN A 46 15.50 15.38 -12.86
CA ASN A 46 16.11 15.40 -14.19
C ASN A 46 15.04 15.76 -15.26
N ILE A 47 14.79 17.05 -15.44
CA ILE A 47 13.78 17.62 -16.35
C ILE A 47 13.92 17.06 -17.78
N THR A 48 15.15 16.83 -18.24
CA THR A 48 15.45 16.37 -19.60
C THR A 48 14.95 14.96 -19.90
N THR A 49 15.10 14.00 -18.97
CA THR A 49 14.63 12.61 -19.18
C THR A 49 13.11 12.52 -19.15
N LEU A 50 12.45 13.30 -18.30
CA LEU A 50 10.99 13.39 -18.26
C LEU A 50 10.42 13.97 -19.56
N SER A 51 11.05 15.02 -20.11
CA SER A 51 10.61 15.62 -21.38
C SER A 51 10.69 14.63 -22.55
N ALA A 52 11.79 13.88 -22.67
CA ALA A 52 11.94 12.86 -23.69
C ALA A 52 10.87 11.76 -23.58
N ARG A 53 10.58 11.29 -22.35
CA ARG A 53 9.57 10.26 -22.12
C ARG A 53 8.14 10.75 -22.34
N LYS A 54 7.84 12.03 -22.06
CA LYS A 54 6.55 12.64 -22.44
C LYS A 54 6.34 12.61 -23.96
N ASN A 55 7.39 12.84 -24.75
CA ASN A 55 7.29 12.73 -26.21
C ASN A 55 7.01 11.29 -26.65
N LEU A 56 7.71 10.30 -26.09
CA LEU A 56 7.44 8.88 -26.34
C LEU A 56 6.01 8.50 -25.95
N PHE A 57 5.51 9.02 -24.83
CA PHE A 57 4.12 8.80 -24.41
C PHE A 57 3.13 9.41 -25.39
N ASN A 58 3.37 10.62 -25.89
CA ASN A 58 2.51 11.24 -26.89
C ASN A 58 2.45 10.40 -28.17
N THR A 59 3.59 9.88 -28.64
CA THR A 59 3.64 8.94 -29.77
C THR A 59 2.87 7.66 -29.47
N PHE A 60 3.03 7.10 -28.27
CA PHE A 60 2.25 5.93 -27.83
C PHE A 60 0.76 6.19 -27.86
N ASN A 61 0.31 7.32 -27.30
CA ASN A 61 -1.10 7.70 -27.23
C ASN A 61 -1.69 7.90 -28.63
N GLN A 62 -0.95 8.56 -29.55
CA GLN A 62 -1.36 8.73 -30.94
C GLN A 62 -1.45 7.39 -31.71
N LYS A 63 -0.50 6.48 -31.49
CA LYS A 63 -0.46 5.16 -32.16
C LYS A 63 -1.56 4.22 -31.67
N ASN A 64 -1.86 4.27 -30.37
CA ASN A 64 -2.67 3.24 -29.71
C ASN A 64 -4.08 3.70 -29.35
N SER A 65 -4.39 4.99 -29.38
CA SER A 65 -5.72 5.51 -29.07
C SER A 65 -6.22 6.43 -30.18
N SER A 66 -7.34 6.04 -30.79
CA SER A 66 -8.06 6.88 -31.75
C SER A 66 -8.68 8.12 -31.08
N GLN A 67 -8.95 8.08 -29.77
CA GLN A 67 -9.49 9.20 -28.99
C GLN A 67 -8.43 10.00 -28.23
N LYS A 68 -7.16 9.56 -28.27
CA LYS A 68 -6.00 10.08 -27.51
C LYS A 68 -6.24 10.16 -26.00
N LYS A 69 -6.96 9.19 -25.43
CA LYS A 69 -7.39 9.17 -24.02
C LYS A 69 -6.48 8.39 -23.08
N TRP A 70 -5.31 7.91 -23.53
CA TRP A 70 -4.36 7.35 -22.59
C TRP A 70 -3.90 8.43 -21.60
N GLU A 71 -3.77 8.01 -20.35
CA GLU A 71 -3.21 8.73 -19.23
C GLU A 71 -1.95 8.01 -18.74
N VAL A 72 -1.01 8.78 -18.20
CA VAL A 72 0.25 8.25 -17.67
C VAL A 72 0.53 8.83 -16.29
N LYS A 73 0.87 7.95 -15.35
CA LYS A 73 1.52 8.32 -14.09
C LYS A 73 2.99 7.96 -14.20
N PHE A 74 3.87 8.94 -14.03
CA PHE A 74 5.31 8.72 -13.98
C PHE A 74 5.78 8.53 -12.53
N ASN A 75 6.77 7.66 -12.33
CA ASN A 75 7.51 7.54 -11.09
C ASN A 75 8.58 8.66 -10.97
N PHE A 76 9.34 8.64 -9.87
CA PHE A 76 10.39 9.63 -9.61
C PHE A 76 11.50 9.67 -10.67
N TYR A 77 11.74 8.56 -11.38
CA TYR A 77 12.74 8.46 -12.45
C TYR A 77 12.19 8.91 -13.82
N GLY A 78 10.94 9.40 -13.87
CA GLY A 78 10.25 9.75 -15.10
C GLY A 78 9.79 8.53 -15.91
N ILE A 79 9.85 7.32 -15.35
CA ILE A 79 9.37 6.08 -15.99
C ILE A 79 7.87 5.93 -15.71
N PRO A 80 7.04 5.55 -16.70
CA PRO A 80 5.63 5.22 -16.45
C PRO A 80 5.49 4.14 -15.36
N SER A 81 4.78 4.46 -14.28
CA SER A 81 4.32 3.46 -13.29
C SER A 81 2.90 2.99 -13.60
N LEU A 82 2.12 3.80 -14.34
CA LEU A 82 0.77 3.47 -14.76
C LEU A 82 0.52 4.03 -16.16
N LEU A 83 -0.07 3.21 -17.04
CA LEU A 83 -0.78 3.64 -18.23
C LEU A 83 -2.22 3.16 -18.12
N SER A 84 -3.20 4.03 -18.32
CA SER A 84 -4.64 3.72 -18.25
C SER A 84 -5.47 4.67 -19.11
N GLY A 85 -6.79 4.53 -19.10
CA GLY A 85 -7.73 5.49 -19.71
C GLY A 85 -8.19 5.14 -21.13
N ASP A 86 -7.52 4.21 -21.81
CA ASP A 86 -7.95 3.70 -23.11
C ASP A 86 -7.47 2.25 -23.33
N LYS A 87 -7.63 1.73 -24.55
CA LYS A 87 -7.14 0.44 -24.99
C LYS A 87 -6.18 0.59 -26.16
N THR A 88 -5.24 -0.34 -26.28
CA THR A 88 -4.34 -0.40 -27.44
C THR A 88 -5.07 -0.94 -28.67
N LYS A 89 -4.41 -0.87 -29.83
CA LYS A 89 -4.73 -1.80 -30.92
C LYS A 89 -4.70 -3.25 -30.42
N ARG A 90 -5.45 -4.12 -31.09
CA ARG A 90 -5.43 -5.56 -30.84
C ARG A 90 -4.04 -6.15 -31.07
N TYR A 91 -3.59 -6.96 -30.10
CA TYR A 91 -2.50 -7.90 -30.25
C TYR A 91 -3.05 -9.32 -30.43
N TYR A 92 -2.24 -10.22 -30.99
CA TYR A 92 -2.63 -11.60 -31.27
C TYR A 92 -1.79 -12.58 -30.47
N GLY A 93 -2.41 -13.70 -30.08
CA GLY A 93 -1.77 -14.78 -29.33
C GLY A 93 -2.35 -14.95 -27.92
N SER A 94 -1.64 -15.73 -27.12
CA SER A 94 -1.87 -15.85 -25.67
C SER A 94 -1.57 -14.53 -24.95
N ILE A 95 -2.10 -14.34 -23.74
CA ILE A 95 -1.78 -13.14 -22.94
C ILE A 95 -0.28 -12.99 -22.69
N GLU A 96 0.46 -14.10 -22.58
CA GLU A 96 1.91 -14.13 -22.48
C GLU A 96 2.59 -13.55 -23.72
N GLU A 97 2.13 -13.91 -24.93
CA GLU A 97 2.65 -13.38 -26.20
C GLU A 97 2.25 -11.92 -26.42
N ILE A 98 0.99 -11.59 -26.12
CA ILE A 98 0.44 -10.22 -26.21
C ILE A 98 1.24 -9.28 -25.31
N SER A 99 1.39 -9.63 -24.04
CA SER A 99 2.10 -8.80 -23.06
C SER A 99 3.58 -8.68 -23.37
N LYS A 100 4.26 -9.76 -23.79
CA LYS A 100 5.66 -9.69 -24.23
C LYS A 100 5.83 -8.76 -25.44
N THR A 101 4.95 -8.87 -26.43
CA THR A 101 4.96 -8.01 -27.62
C THR A 101 4.78 -6.55 -27.25
N PHE A 102 3.78 -6.25 -26.41
CA PHE A 102 3.55 -4.90 -25.90
C PHE A 102 4.74 -4.33 -25.14
N LEU A 103 5.34 -5.11 -24.22
CA LEU A 103 6.49 -4.65 -23.46
C LEU A 103 7.69 -4.37 -24.37
N GLU A 104 7.94 -5.22 -25.36
CA GLU A 104 9.07 -5.05 -26.28
C GLU A 104 8.87 -3.86 -27.23
N GLU A 105 7.67 -3.71 -27.83
CA GLU A 105 7.34 -2.57 -28.70
C GLU A 105 7.45 -1.22 -27.98
N ASN A 106 7.22 -1.19 -26.67
CA ASN A 106 7.15 0.04 -25.88
C ASN A 106 8.28 0.17 -24.85
N LYS A 107 9.32 -0.67 -24.92
CA LYS A 107 10.37 -0.75 -23.89
C LYS A 107 11.07 0.58 -23.59
N GLU A 108 11.25 1.43 -24.60
CA GLU A 108 11.88 2.75 -24.44
C GLU A 108 10.99 3.69 -23.60
N LEU A 109 9.70 3.76 -23.92
CA LEU A 109 8.72 4.51 -23.13
C LEU A 109 8.65 3.96 -21.71
N LEU A 110 8.52 2.65 -21.57
CA LEU A 110 8.33 1.96 -20.30
C LEU A 110 9.62 1.89 -19.47
N GLY A 111 10.79 2.17 -20.06
CA GLY A 111 12.08 2.04 -19.36
C GLY A 111 12.35 0.64 -18.81
N ILE A 112 11.82 -0.39 -19.45
CA ILE A 112 11.92 -1.78 -19.01
C ILE A 112 12.88 -2.54 -19.92
N ASP A 113 13.74 -3.37 -19.34
CA ASP A 113 14.42 -4.46 -20.05
C ASP A 113 13.64 -5.76 -19.84
N THR A 114 13.04 -6.28 -20.91
CA THR A 114 12.19 -7.48 -20.90
C THR A 114 13.00 -8.75 -20.60
N LYS A 115 14.31 -8.76 -20.83
CA LYS A 115 15.19 -9.90 -20.51
C LYS A 115 15.32 -10.12 -19.01
N ASN A 116 15.09 -9.07 -18.24
CA ASN A 116 15.13 -9.08 -16.78
C ASN A 116 13.77 -9.41 -16.16
N LEU A 117 12.76 -9.76 -16.97
CA LEU A 117 11.43 -10.12 -16.48
C LEU A 117 11.20 -11.62 -16.58
N ARG A 118 10.63 -12.21 -15.54
CA ARG A 118 10.14 -13.58 -15.55
C ARG A 118 8.68 -13.61 -15.15
N PHE A 119 7.92 -14.52 -15.76
CA PHE A 119 6.51 -14.72 -15.42
C PHE A 119 6.35 -15.02 -13.93
N SER A 120 5.39 -14.35 -13.29
CA SER A 120 5.07 -14.51 -11.87
C SER A 120 3.68 -15.10 -11.69
N LYS A 121 2.65 -14.44 -12.25
CA LYS A 121 1.25 -14.82 -12.02
C LYS A 121 0.38 -14.49 -13.23
N LYS A 122 -0.65 -15.30 -13.42
CA LYS A 122 -1.75 -15.06 -14.36
C LYS A 122 -3.08 -15.28 -13.65
N SER A 123 -4.07 -14.44 -13.95
CA SER A 123 -5.43 -14.58 -13.46
C SER A 123 -6.41 -13.92 -14.42
N SER A 124 -7.70 -14.25 -14.32
CA SER A 124 -8.75 -13.63 -15.11
C SER A 124 -9.90 -13.20 -14.21
N PHE A 125 -10.44 -12.01 -14.44
CA PHE A 125 -11.60 -11.48 -13.72
C PHE A 125 -12.41 -10.55 -14.64
N LEU A 126 -13.74 -10.69 -14.66
CA LEU A 126 -14.66 -9.86 -15.48
C LEU A 126 -14.18 -9.67 -16.94
N GLN A 127 -13.87 -10.77 -17.63
CA GLN A 127 -13.37 -10.78 -19.03
C GLN A 127 -12.04 -10.04 -19.25
N THR A 128 -11.36 -9.63 -18.18
CA THR A 128 -10.00 -9.08 -18.19
C THR A 128 -9.02 -10.16 -17.76
N GLN A 129 -7.98 -10.35 -18.56
CA GLN A 129 -6.84 -11.19 -18.25
C GLN A 129 -5.75 -10.31 -17.63
N HIS A 130 -5.22 -10.76 -16.50
CA HIS A 130 -4.12 -10.12 -15.78
C HIS A 130 -2.90 -11.02 -15.89
N ILE A 131 -1.78 -10.43 -16.29
CA ILE A 131 -0.47 -11.08 -16.24
C ILE A 131 0.50 -10.22 -15.46
N GLU A 132 1.31 -10.85 -14.63
CA GLU A 132 2.32 -10.20 -13.81
C GLU A 132 3.69 -10.85 -14.01
N TYR A 133 4.71 -10.00 -14.10
CA TYR A 133 6.11 -10.37 -14.19
C TYR A 133 6.87 -9.85 -12.98
N GLN A 134 7.84 -10.65 -12.54
CA GLN A 134 8.81 -10.33 -11.50
C GLN A 134 10.11 -9.86 -12.16
N GLN A 135 10.70 -8.76 -11.70
CA GLN A 135 12.02 -8.32 -12.16
C GLN A 135 13.13 -9.15 -11.50
N TYR A 136 14.16 -9.45 -12.26
CA TYR A 136 15.40 -10.11 -11.85
C TYR A 136 16.60 -9.24 -12.25
N TYR A 137 17.64 -9.25 -11.44
CA TYR A 137 18.94 -8.65 -11.75
C TYR A 137 20.00 -9.73 -11.61
N LYS A 138 20.65 -10.10 -12.73
CA LYS A 138 21.64 -11.21 -12.79
C LYS A 138 21.12 -12.47 -12.08
N ASP A 139 19.90 -12.88 -12.45
CA ASP A 139 19.18 -14.05 -11.91
C ASP A 139 18.75 -13.98 -10.43
N ILE A 140 18.93 -12.84 -9.76
CA ILE A 140 18.44 -12.59 -8.39
C ILE A 140 17.13 -11.79 -8.46
N PRO A 141 16.03 -12.22 -7.81
CA PRO A 141 14.77 -11.48 -7.84
C PRO A 141 14.92 -10.12 -7.14
N VAL A 142 14.37 -9.08 -7.75
CA VAL A 142 14.31 -7.73 -7.19
C VAL A 142 13.03 -7.60 -6.37
N ASP A 143 13.14 -7.50 -5.05
CA ASP A 143 11.97 -7.51 -4.19
C ASP A 143 11.11 -6.24 -4.38
N PHE A 144 9.82 -6.37 -4.09
CA PHE A 144 8.81 -5.34 -4.33
C PHE A 144 8.66 -4.88 -5.78
N SER A 145 9.33 -5.53 -6.73
CA SER A 145 9.16 -5.22 -8.15
C SER A 145 8.02 -6.01 -8.76
N TYR A 146 7.32 -5.40 -9.70
CA TYR A 146 6.34 -6.08 -10.53
C TYR A 146 6.13 -5.31 -11.83
N VAL A 147 5.71 -6.03 -12.87
CA VAL A 147 5.17 -5.47 -14.11
C VAL A 147 3.88 -6.19 -14.41
N ARG A 148 2.75 -5.48 -14.33
CA ARG A 148 1.41 -6.03 -14.51
C ARG A 148 0.75 -5.43 -15.74
N ILE A 149 0.13 -6.30 -16.53
CA ILE A 149 -0.60 -5.93 -17.74
C ILE A 149 -2.01 -6.49 -17.66
N HIS A 150 -2.97 -5.65 -18.01
CA HIS A 150 -4.38 -6.04 -18.16
C HIS A 150 -4.74 -6.00 -19.63
N SER A 151 -5.29 -7.11 -20.12
CA SER A 151 -5.81 -7.26 -21.48
C SER A 151 -7.26 -7.71 -21.44
N ASN A 152 -8.09 -7.26 -22.36
CA ASN A 152 -9.40 -7.88 -22.58
C ASN A 152 -9.27 -9.18 -23.40
N SER A 153 -10.39 -9.87 -23.56
CA SER A 153 -10.52 -11.08 -24.39
C SER A 153 -10.17 -10.87 -25.87
N ASP A 154 -10.26 -9.64 -26.36
CA ASP A 154 -9.92 -9.29 -27.74
C ASP A 154 -8.41 -9.14 -27.96
N GLY A 155 -7.60 -9.13 -26.89
CA GLY A 155 -6.16 -8.95 -26.96
C GLY A 155 -5.72 -7.49 -26.99
N GLU A 156 -6.59 -6.57 -26.59
CA GLU A 156 -6.28 -5.16 -26.41
C GLU A 156 -5.83 -4.92 -24.96
N ILE A 157 -4.74 -4.17 -24.79
CA ILE A 157 -4.23 -3.83 -23.46
C ILE A 157 -4.92 -2.58 -22.97
N SER A 158 -5.57 -2.68 -21.80
CA SER A 158 -6.31 -1.59 -21.17
C SER A 158 -5.57 -0.93 -20.02
N GLN A 159 -4.57 -1.62 -19.46
CA GLN A 159 -3.76 -1.08 -18.38
C GLN A 159 -2.38 -1.70 -18.33
N TYR A 160 -1.40 -0.87 -18.02
CA TYR A 160 -0.07 -1.27 -17.57
C TYR A 160 0.19 -0.65 -16.21
N ASN A 161 0.66 -1.43 -15.25
CA ASN A 161 1.05 -0.96 -13.92
C ASN A 161 2.36 -1.63 -13.52
N ALA A 162 3.36 -0.85 -13.11
CA ALA A 162 4.65 -1.40 -12.75
C ALA A 162 5.34 -0.66 -11.61
N LYS A 163 6.05 -1.45 -10.81
CA LYS A 163 7.12 -1.01 -9.94
C LYS A 163 8.42 -1.64 -10.45
N TYR A 164 9.03 -1.01 -11.44
CA TYR A 164 10.28 -1.47 -12.05
C TYR A 164 11.45 -0.59 -11.62
N TYR A 165 12.57 -1.22 -11.26
CA TYR A 165 13.75 -0.54 -10.76
C TYR A 165 14.84 -0.49 -11.83
N PRO A 166 15.04 0.65 -12.50
CA PRO A 166 16.11 0.78 -13.47
C PRO A 166 17.47 0.96 -12.78
N TYR A 167 18.55 0.80 -13.55
CA TYR A 167 19.92 1.16 -13.14
C TYR A 167 20.40 0.48 -11.85
N ILE A 168 20.04 -0.79 -11.64
CA ILE A 168 20.46 -1.53 -10.45
C ILE A 168 21.98 -1.71 -10.45
N THR A 169 22.62 -1.17 -9.42
CA THR A 169 24.04 -1.36 -9.10
C THR A 169 24.16 -2.03 -7.74
N ALA A 170 24.04 -3.35 -7.71
CA ALA A 170 24.22 -4.16 -6.52
C ALA A 170 25.26 -5.25 -6.77
N GLU A 171 26.07 -5.54 -5.75
CA GLU A 171 26.85 -6.78 -5.70
C GLU A 171 25.89 -7.97 -5.73
N THR A 172 26.29 -9.08 -6.35
CA THR A 172 25.43 -10.28 -6.45
C THR A 172 26.03 -11.51 -5.77
N LYS A 173 27.20 -11.33 -5.15
CA LYS A 173 27.85 -12.36 -4.34
C LYS A 173 27.76 -11.97 -2.86
N PRO A 174 27.14 -12.79 -2.00
CA PRO A 174 27.10 -12.51 -0.57
C PRO A 174 28.52 -12.58 0.02
N MET A 175 28.86 -11.64 0.89
CA MET A 175 30.13 -11.67 1.65
C MET A 175 29.98 -12.34 3.02
N ILE A 176 28.75 -12.43 3.54
CA ILE A 176 28.46 -13.19 4.75
C ILE A 176 27.66 -14.46 4.42
N THR A 177 27.68 -15.43 5.33
CA THR A 177 26.85 -16.63 5.19
C THR A 177 25.43 -16.38 5.71
N PHE A 178 24.50 -17.27 5.35
CA PHE A 178 23.16 -17.29 5.92
C PHE A 178 23.18 -17.44 7.47
N GLU A 179 24.13 -18.21 8.02
CA GLU A 179 24.26 -18.38 9.48
C GLU A 179 24.62 -17.06 10.17
N ASN A 180 25.51 -16.26 9.59
CA ASN A 180 25.81 -14.91 10.08
C ASN A 180 24.58 -13.99 10.03
N ALA A 181 23.78 -14.08 8.97
CA ALA A 181 22.54 -13.31 8.85
C ALA A 181 21.51 -13.70 9.92
N LYS A 182 21.36 -15.00 10.22
CA LYS A 182 20.51 -15.47 11.33
C LYS A 182 20.95 -14.94 12.69
N SER A 183 22.24 -14.75 12.92
CA SER A 183 22.73 -14.18 14.18
C SER A 183 22.18 -12.77 14.41
N ALA A 184 21.91 -11.99 13.36
CA ALA A 184 21.26 -10.68 13.48
C ALA A 184 19.82 -10.80 13.99
N ILE A 185 19.06 -11.79 13.50
CA ILE A 185 17.69 -12.07 13.94
C ILE A 185 17.66 -12.63 15.37
N SER A 186 18.61 -13.51 15.70
CA SER A 186 18.70 -14.13 17.04
C SER A 186 18.94 -13.10 18.16
N ARG A 187 19.74 -12.06 17.89
CA ARG A 187 19.95 -10.96 18.84
C ARG A 187 18.66 -10.22 19.19
N GLU A 188 17.69 -10.22 18.28
CA GLU A 188 16.42 -9.53 18.46
C GLU A 188 15.31 -10.44 19.00
N LEU A 189 15.06 -11.58 18.34
CA LEU A 189 13.94 -12.46 18.68
C LEU A 189 14.29 -13.46 19.80
N GLY A 190 15.58 -13.68 20.08
CA GLY A 190 16.02 -14.79 20.91
C GLY A 190 15.71 -16.12 20.23
N PHE A 191 14.57 -16.73 20.60
CA PHE A 191 14.10 -18.01 20.05
C PHE A 191 13.18 -17.81 18.85
N PHE A 192 13.54 -18.38 17.71
CA PHE A 192 12.74 -18.38 16.50
C PHE A 192 13.05 -19.60 15.63
N SER A 193 12.14 -19.92 14.71
CA SER A 193 12.36 -20.84 13.60
C SER A 193 12.39 -20.08 12.28
N VAL A 194 13.28 -20.49 11.38
CA VAL A 194 13.26 -20.02 9.99
C VAL A 194 12.23 -20.83 9.22
N LEU A 195 11.31 -20.14 8.55
CA LEU A 195 10.32 -20.75 7.67
C LEU A 195 10.89 -20.91 6.25
N THR A 196 11.40 -19.82 5.69
CA THR A 196 12.03 -19.79 4.37
C THR A 196 13.13 -18.73 4.33
N TYR A 197 14.05 -18.85 3.39
CA TYR A 197 14.99 -17.78 3.06
C TYR A 197 15.35 -17.78 1.58
N SER A 198 15.72 -16.62 1.05
CA SER A 198 16.25 -16.47 -0.30
C SER A 198 17.17 -15.25 -0.39
N LEU A 199 18.05 -15.22 -1.40
CA LEU A 199 18.74 -14.00 -1.80
C LEU A 199 17.82 -13.17 -2.69
N VAL A 200 17.75 -11.87 -2.42
CA VAL A 200 16.98 -10.90 -3.20
C VAL A 200 17.80 -9.62 -3.38
N ILE A 201 17.48 -8.83 -4.40
CA ILE A 201 17.89 -7.43 -4.45
C ILE A 201 16.83 -6.61 -3.71
N PHE A 202 17.22 -5.98 -2.62
CA PHE A 202 16.37 -5.07 -1.84
C PHE A 202 16.56 -3.63 -2.32
N PRO A 203 15.51 -2.98 -2.85
CA PRO A 203 15.54 -1.57 -3.23
C PRO A 203 15.30 -0.68 -2.00
N ASP A 204 16.33 0.05 -1.55
CA ASP A 204 16.20 1.15 -0.60
C ASP A 204 15.90 2.43 -1.37
N GLU A 205 14.63 2.59 -1.74
CA GLU A 205 14.19 3.70 -2.56
C GLU A 205 14.49 5.05 -1.92
N LEU A 206 14.36 5.19 -0.60
CA LEU A 206 14.54 6.46 0.10
C LEU A 206 15.96 7.02 -0.02
N ASN A 207 16.94 6.14 -0.22
CA ASN A 207 18.35 6.49 -0.35
C ASN A 207 18.93 6.19 -1.75
N ASP A 208 18.07 5.81 -2.71
CA ASP A 208 18.44 5.45 -4.08
C ASP A 208 19.57 4.40 -4.14
N LYS A 209 19.47 3.36 -3.29
CA LYS A 209 20.44 2.26 -3.18
C LYS A 209 19.80 0.91 -3.36
N TYR A 210 20.60 -0.04 -3.84
CA TYR A 210 20.22 -1.45 -3.98
C TYR A 210 21.17 -2.31 -3.17
N TYR A 211 20.62 -3.22 -2.38
CA TYR A 211 21.40 -4.13 -1.55
C TYR A 211 21.13 -5.58 -1.97
N LEU A 212 22.19 -6.39 -2.04
CA LEU A 212 22.00 -7.84 -1.94
C LEU A 212 21.57 -8.16 -0.52
N SER A 213 20.45 -8.84 -0.37
CA SER A 213 19.86 -9.10 0.93
C SER A 213 19.44 -10.56 1.06
N TYR A 214 19.65 -11.13 2.24
CA TYR A 214 18.89 -12.30 2.67
C TYR A 214 17.49 -11.84 3.06
N LYS A 215 16.47 -12.32 2.35
CA LYS A 215 15.07 -12.25 2.77
C LYS A 215 14.78 -13.48 3.59
N ILE A 216 14.54 -13.33 4.88
CA ILE A 216 14.37 -14.44 5.82
C ILE A 216 12.98 -14.32 6.45
N LYS A 217 12.14 -15.34 6.22
CA LYS A 217 10.86 -15.47 6.92
C LYS A 217 11.05 -16.30 8.16
N THR A 218 10.59 -15.81 9.31
CA THR A 218 10.74 -16.50 10.60
C THR A 218 9.43 -16.53 11.36
N LYS A 219 9.31 -17.47 12.30
CA LYS A 219 8.26 -17.50 13.31
C LYS A 219 8.89 -17.62 14.70
N GLY A 220 8.45 -16.81 15.64
CA GLY A 220 8.97 -16.84 17.01
C GLY A 220 9.15 -15.44 17.58
N GLY A 221 10.03 -15.32 18.57
CA GLY A 221 10.07 -14.18 19.47
C GLY A 221 9.25 -14.43 20.75
N SER A 222 9.48 -13.61 21.77
CA SER A 222 8.77 -13.64 23.04
C SER A 222 8.04 -12.33 23.30
N GLY A 223 6.97 -12.37 24.10
CA GLY A 223 6.18 -11.19 24.46
C GLY A 223 5.76 -10.37 23.24
N ALA A 224 6.17 -9.10 23.22
CA ALA A 224 5.89 -8.15 22.15
C ALA A 224 6.60 -8.44 20.81
N LEU A 225 7.54 -9.37 20.77
CA LEU A 225 8.24 -9.76 19.55
C LEU A 225 7.83 -11.13 19.02
N ASN A 226 6.99 -11.88 19.75
CA ASN A 226 6.41 -13.10 19.21
C ASN A 226 5.65 -12.74 17.93
N GLY A 227 5.96 -13.35 16.78
CA GLY A 227 5.29 -13.10 15.50
C GLY A 227 5.78 -13.89 14.30
N GLN A 228 5.29 -13.54 13.11
CA GLN A 228 5.78 -14.08 11.84
C GLN A 228 6.53 -12.96 11.12
N TRP A 229 7.85 -12.95 11.22
CA TRP A 229 8.63 -11.82 10.76
C TRP A 229 9.24 -12.08 9.38
N VAL A 230 9.39 -11.01 8.62
CA VAL A 230 10.22 -10.98 7.42
C VAL A 230 11.35 -10.01 7.68
N TYR A 231 12.58 -10.50 7.58
CA TYR A 231 13.80 -9.71 7.70
C TYR A 231 14.48 -9.58 6.35
N TYR A 232 14.99 -8.40 6.07
CA TYR A 232 15.94 -8.11 5.00
C TYR A 232 17.29 -7.79 5.65
N ILE A 233 18.23 -8.73 5.54
CA ILE A 233 19.57 -8.60 6.10
C ILE A 233 20.56 -8.38 4.95
N ASP A 234 21.34 -7.30 5.01
CA ASP A 234 22.40 -7.00 4.04
C ASP A 234 23.40 -8.17 3.99
N ALA A 235 23.54 -8.76 2.80
CA ALA A 235 24.36 -9.94 2.57
C ALA A 235 25.87 -9.63 2.53
N ASN A 236 26.27 -8.37 2.70
CA ASN A 236 27.66 -7.96 2.78
C ASN A 236 28.17 -7.78 4.21
N ASN A 237 27.31 -7.31 5.12
CA ASN A 237 27.73 -6.90 6.47
C ASN A 237 26.82 -7.41 7.61
N GLY A 238 25.64 -7.97 7.30
CA GLY A 238 24.71 -8.51 8.30
C GLY A 238 23.81 -7.48 8.97
N ASN A 239 23.76 -6.24 8.47
CA ASN A 239 22.87 -5.21 8.99
C ASN A 239 21.41 -5.49 8.62
N VAL A 240 20.49 -5.21 9.55
CA VAL A 240 19.05 -5.26 9.28
C VAL A 240 18.66 -4.04 8.44
N LEU A 241 18.38 -4.27 7.15
CA LEU A 241 17.94 -3.24 6.21
C LEU A 241 16.49 -2.84 6.51
N PHE A 242 15.62 -3.85 6.61
CA PHE A 242 14.19 -3.68 6.86
C PHE A 242 13.64 -4.95 7.54
N LYS A 243 12.58 -4.80 8.33
CA LYS A 243 11.84 -5.91 8.90
C LYS A 243 10.38 -5.54 9.10
N TYR A 244 9.49 -6.51 9.05
CA TYR A 244 8.09 -6.33 9.41
C TYR A 244 7.48 -7.65 9.88
N ASP A 245 6.41 -7.57 10.66
CA ASP A 245 5.60 -8.73 11.04
C ASP A 245 4.51 -8.93 9.97
N GLU A 246 4.50 -10.11 9.34
CA GLU A 246 3.48 -10.54 8.37
C GLU A 246 2.14 -10.88 9.03
N ARG A 247 2.07 -10.99 10.36
CA ARG A 247 0.79 -11.22 11.04
C ARG A 247 -0.08 -9.97 10.94
N GLN A 248 -1.30 -10.18 10.45
CA GLN A 248 -2.38 -9.23 10.60
C GLN A 248 -2.93 -9.37 12.02
N TYR A 249 -2.69 -8.36 12.85
CA TYR A 249 -3.18 -8.34 14.21
C TYR A 249 -4.62 -7.83 14.22
N ALA A 250 -5.57 -8.71 14.53
CA ALA A 250 -6.80 -8.25 15.16
C ALA A 250 -6.41 -7.63 16.52
N CYS A 251 -6.94 -6.46 16.86
CA CYS A 251 -6.63 -5.82 18.13
C CYS A 251 -7.00 -6.77 19.29
N THR A 252 -6.14 -6.88 20.30
CA THR A 252 -6.29 -7.83 21.40
C THR A 252 -7.50 -7.49 22.27
N LEU A 253 -8.40 -8.46 22.38
CA LEU A 253 -9.72 -8.35 22.97
C LEU A 253 -9.70 -8.55 24.49
N GLN A 254 -10.36 -7.64 25.19
CA GLN A 254 -11.32 -7.94 26.26
C GLN A 254 -12.25 -6.74 26.53
N GLN A 255 -11.80 -5.53 26.19
CA GLN A 255 -12.52 -4.27 26.43
C GLN A 255 -12.28 -3.27 25.29
N GLU A 256 -12.28 -3.70 24.03
CA GLU A 256 -12.02 -2.78 22.91
C GLU A 256 -13.13 -2.83 21.87
N THR A 257 -13.52 -1.65 21.39
CA THR A 257 -14.38 -1.50 20.21
C THR A 257 -13.50 -1.25 18.99
N THR A 258 -13.66 -2.08 17.97
CA THR A 258 -12.81 -2.08 16.78
C THR A 258 -13.63 -2.05 15.50
N GLY A 259 -13.02 -1.63 14.40
CA GLY A 259 -13.64 -1.61 13.09
C GLY A 259 -12.73 -0.97 12.04
N VAL A 260 -13.22 -0.94 10.80
CA VAL A 260 -12.57 -0.27 9.68
C VAL A 260 -13.51 0.78 9.13
N VAL A 261 -12.99 1.99 8.91
CA VAL A 261 -13.72 3.07 8.26
C VAL A 261 -13.31 3.13 6.80
N TYR A 262 -14.27 2.84 5.92
CA TYR A 262 -14.18 3.12 4.50
C TYR A 262 -15.06 4.30 4.14
N ALA A 263 -14.65 5.07 3.14
CA ALA A 263 -15.50 6.07 2.50
C ALA A 263 -15.54 5.84 0.99
N GLN A 264 -16.70 6.11 0.40
CA GLN A 264 -16.80 6.29 -1.04
C GLN A 264 -16.35 7.71 -1.37
N VAL A 265 -15.21 7.83 -2.05
CA VAL A 265 -14.64 9.11 -2.48
C VAL A 265 -14.54 9.17 -3.99
N TYR A 266 -14.54 10.39 -4.52
CA TYR A 266 -14.02 10.63 -5.85
C TYR A 266 -12.53 10.92 -5.70
N GLU A 267 -11.66 10.10 -6.31
CA GLU A 267 -10.20 10.23 -6.19
C GLU A 267 -9.71 11.59 -6.71
N ILE A 268 -10.45 12.15 -7.66
CA ILE A 268 -10.30 13.49 -8.21
C ILE A 268 -11.66 14.18 -8.00
N SER A 269 -11.66 15.47 -7.66
CA SER A 269 -12.90 16.28 -7.53
C SER A 269 -13.88 15.93 -8.66
N PRO A 270 -15.17 15.67 -8.39
CA PRO A 270 -16.10 15.16 -9.39
C PRO A 270 -16.14 16.07 -10.63
N MET A 271 -15.45 15.63 -11.69
CA MET A 271 -15.46 16.27 -12.99
C MET A 271 -16.46 15.52 -13.88
N PRO A 272 -17.40 16.23 -14.53
CA PRO A 272 -18.23 15.63 -15.56
C PRO A 272 -17.36 14.99 -16.65
N THR A 273 -17.61 13.72 -16.94
CA THR A 273 -16.97 12.93 -17.99
C THR A 273 -17.66 13.10 -19.35
N GLY A 274 -18.60 14.05 -19.45
CA GLY A 274 -19.36 14.35 -20.66
C GLY A 274 -20.01 15.74 -20.61
N THR A 275 -20.84 16.06 -21.61
CA THR A 275 -21.56 17.34 -21.72
C THR A 275 -22.68 17.52 -20.70
N GLU A 276 -23.11 16.43 -20.08
CA GLU A 276 -24.12 16.45 -19.02
C GLU A 276 -23.48 16.87 -17.69
N SER A 277 -24.04 17.90 -17.06
CA SER A 277 -23.67 18.31 -15.70
C SER A 277 -24.47 17.51 -14.68
N GLY A 278 -23.83 16.65 -13.89
CA GLY A 278 -24.48 16.03 -12.73
C GLY A 278 -23.85 14.71 -12.27
N PRO A 279 -24.33 14.12 -11.16
CA PRO A 279 -23.76 12.91 -10.57
C PRO A 279 -23.71 11.69 -11.51
N SER A 280 -24.60 11.64 -12.51
CA SER A 280 -24.65 10.60 -13.54
C SER A 280 -23.48 10.65 -14.53
N SER A 281 -22.79 11.79 -14.62
CA SER A 281 -21.66 11.99 -15.52
C SER A 281 -20.30 11.99 -14.81
N TRP A 282 -20.23 11.77 -13.50
CA TRP A 282 -18.97 11.79 -12.76
C TRP A 282 -18.23 10.45 -12.83
N LEU A 283 -16.91 10.49 -12.67
CA LEU A 283 -16.10 9.26 -12.50
C LEU A 283 -16.68 8.40 -11.36
N PRO A 284 -16.66 7.07 -11.49
CA PRO A 284 -17.22 6.20 -10.45
C PRO A 284 -16.51 6.42 -9.12
N LYS A 285 -17.30 6.44 -8.04
CA LYS A 285 -16.77 6.51 -6.67
C LYS A 285 -15.89 5.30 -6.41
N ILE A 286 -14.76 5.52 -5.75
CA ILE A 286 -13.93 4.43 -5.23
C ILE A 286 -14.16 4.30 -3.73
N THR A 287 -14.12 3.07 -3.23
CA THR A 287 -14.11 2.81 -1.78
C THR A 287 -12.67 2.83 -1.31
N THR A 288 -12.33 3.77 -0.42
CA THR A 288 -10.98 3.90 0.13
C THR A 288 -11.02 3.90 1.66
N PRO A 289 -10.01 3.32 2.35
CA PRO A 289 -9.87 3.48 3.79
C PRO A 289 -9.66 4.96 4.15
N VAL A 290 -10.38 5.45 5.16
CA VAL A 290 -10.20 6.82 5.65
C VAL A 290 -9.11 6.82 6.71
N VAL A 291 -8.06 7.60 6.51
CA VAL A 291 -6.90 7.70 7.41
C VAL A 291 -7.03 8.93 8.31
N ASN A 292 -6.56 8.84 9.56
CA ASN A 292 -6.57 9.91 10.56
C ASN A 292 -7.97 10.45 10.91
N GLN A 293 -9.02 9.67 10.68
CA GLN A 293 -10.39 10.04 10.98
C GLN A 293 -10.71 9.76 12.45
N TYR A 294 -11.29 10.73 13.15
CA TYR A 294 -11.76 10.53 14.51
C TYR A 294 -12.95 9.57 14.54
N VAL A 295 -12.82 8.57 15.40
CA VAL A 295 -13.86 7.59 15.73
C VAL A 295 -14.07 7.63 17.23
N PHE A 296 -15.32 7.56 17.67
CA PHE A 296 -15.73 7.64 19.06
C PHE A 296 -16.47 6.37 19.47
N ALA A 297 -16.30 5.92 20.71
CA ALA A 297 -17.02 4.78 21.27
C ALA A 297 -17.65 5.13 22.62
N GLY A 298 -18.93 4.80 22.79
CA GLY A 298 -19.64 4.95 24.07
C GLY A 298 -19.97 6.39 24.48
N GLY A 299 -19.89 7.34 23.55
CA GLY A 299 -20.08 8.77 23.81
C GLY A 299 -19.05 9.61 23.05
N ASN A 300 -18.90 10.89 23.40
CA ASN A 300 -17.93 11.81 22.77
C ASN A 300 -16.58 11.90 23.52
N THR A 301 -16.40 11.13 24.59
CA THR A 301 -15.25 11.23 25.51
C THR A 301 -14.11 10.26 25.17
N LEU A 302 -14.42 9.10 24.59
CA LEU A 302 -13.44 8.09 24.19
C LEU A 302 -13.32 8.08 22.67
N SER A 303 -12.14 8.45 22.17
CA SER A 303 -11.89 8.56 20.74
C SER A 303 -10.50 8.08 20.35
N THR A 304 -10.35 7.74 19.08
CA THR A 304 -9.07 7.43 18.43
C THR A 304 -9.12 7.90 16.99
N THR A 305 -7.98 7.89 16.30
CA THR A 305 -7.90 8.15 14.87
C THR A 305 -7.69 6.85 14.10
N THR A 306 -8.32 6.73 12.93
CA THR A 306 -8.10 5.59 12.02
C THR A 306 -6.67 5.56 11.47
N ARG A 307 -6.16 4.35 11.21
CA ARG A 307 -4.81 4.11 10.65
C ARG A 307 -4.81 4.17 9.13
N ALA A 308 -3.66 3.92 8.52
CA ALA A 308 -3.46 3.96 7.05
C ALA A 308 -4.42 3.04 6.26
N ASN A 309 -4.91 1.98 6.89
CA ASN A 309 -5.88 1.02 6.34
C ASN A 309 -7.32 1.27 6.83
N GLY A 310 -7.60 2.42 7.46
CA GLY A 310 -8.93 2.76 7.96
C GLY A 310 -9.28 2.14 9.30
N GLU A 311 -8.41 1.31 9.88
CA GLU A 311 -8.68 0.63 11.15
C GLU A 311 -8.66 1.59 12.34
N TYR A 312 -9.60 1.40 13.26
CA TYR A 312 -9.59 2.04 14.58
C TYR A 312 -9.70 0.99 15.70
N CYS A 313 -9.25 1.39 16.89
CA CYS A 313 -9.29 0.60 18.10
C CYS A 313 -9.40 1.56 19.30
N ILE A 314 -10.49 1.41 20.05
CA ILE A 314 -10.81 2.24 21.21
C ILE A 314 -11.04 1.32 22.40
N GLU A 315 -10.28 1.51 23.47
CA GLU A 315 -10.50 0.84 24.75
C GLU A 315 -11.81 1.36 25.37
N TYR A 316 -12.77 0.46 25.55
CA TYR A 316 -14.09 0.68 26.12
C TYR A 316 -14.43 -0.45 27.10
N GLY A 317 -14.45 -0.13 28.40
CA GLY A 317 -14.63 -1.08 29.49
C GLY A 317 -16.03 -1.67 29.68
N GLY A 318 -16.99 -1.42 28.77
CA GLY A 318 -18.38 -1.87 28.87
C GLY A 318 -18.79 -2.92 27.81
N SER A 319 -19.86 -3.68 28.08
CA SER A 319 -20.43 -4.64 27.13
C SER A 319 -21.21 -3.91 26.03
N GLY A 320 -20.53 -3.59 24.94
CA GLY A 320 -21.10 -2.91 23.77
C GLY A 320 -20.97 -1.40 23.85
N ALA A 321 -20.42 -0.80 22.79
CA ALA A 321 -20.27 0.64 22.65
C ALA A 321 -21.00 1.14 21.41
N LYS A 322 -21.69 2.27 21.53
CA LYS A 322 -22.14 3.02 20.36
C LYS A 322 -20.91 3.62 19.69
N VAL A 323 -20.61 3.16 18.48
CA VAL A 323 -19.57 3.77 17.65
C VAL A 323 -20.19 4.83 16.76
N PHE A 324 -19.55 5.99 16.69
CA PHE A 324 -19.84 6.96 15.65
C PHE A 324 -18.55 7.65 15.22
N MET A 325 -18.54 8.12 13.98
CA MET A 325 -17.50 8.99 13.46
C MET A 325 -18.12 10.34 13.15
N THR A 326 -17.35 11.41 13.30
CA THR A 326 -17.78 12.73 12.85
C THR A 326 -16.70 13.33 11.95
N THR A 327 -17.08 13.78 10.76
CA THR A 327 -16.21 14.59 9.92
C THR A 327 -16.32 16.04 10.42
N MET A 328 -15.56 16.44 11.47
CA MET A 328 -15.45 17.84 11.98
C MET A 328 -14.00 18.39 12.16
N GLY A 329 -13.57 19.46 11.45
CA GLY A 329 -12.17 19.95 11.49
C GLY A 329 -11.68 20.71 10.24
N PRO A 330 -10.53 21.42 10.32
CA PRO A 330 -10.00 22.31 9.26
C PRO A 330 -9.43 21.59 8.02
N TYR A 331 -9.34 20.25 8.05
CA TYR A 331 -8.72 19.42 7.00
C TYR A 331 -9.72 18.69 6.11
N PHE A 332 -11.01 18.88 6.35
CA PHE A 332 -12.06 18.51 5.44
C PHE A 332 -13.07 19.63 5.42
N SER A 333 -13.34 20.09 4.21
CA SER A 333 -14.35 21.07 3.94
C SER A 333 -15.26 20.45 2.92
N VAL A 334 -16.54 20.30 3.26
CA VAL A 334 -17.56 19.97 2.26
C VAL A 334 -17.83 21.27 1.50
N MET A 335 -16.93 21.61 0.59
CA MET A 335 -17.09 22.78 -0.27
C MET A 335 -17.94 22.39 -1.46
N ASN A 336 -19.08 23.04 -1.61
CA ASN A 336 -19.71 23.17 -2.91
C ASN A 336 -18.94 24.26 -3.68
N PHE A 337 -18.11 23.88 -4.64
CA PHE A 337 -17.32 24.84 -5.42
C PHE A 337 -18.17 25.76 -6.31
N ASN A 338 -19.49 25.55 -6.38
CA ASN A 338 -20.46 26.38 -7.09
C ASN A 338 -21.53 27.03 -6.17
N GLY A 339 -21.33 27.11 -4.84
CA GLY A 339 -22.34 27.73 -3.96
C GLY A 339 -21.95 27.84 -2.48
N ASN A 340 -22.93 28.23 -1.65
CA ASN A 340 -22.76 28.41 -0.21
C ASN A 340 -22.34 27.11 0.51
N PRO A 341 -21.66 27.21 1.68
CA PRO A 341 -21.21 26.05 2.43
C PRO A 341 -22.36 25.11 2.81
N SER A 342 -22.21 23.81 2.51
CA SER A 342 -23.22 22.80 2.87
C SER A 342 -23.10 22.44 4.35
N ILE A 343 -24.19 22.56 5.10
CA ILE A 343 -24.34 21.95 6.44
C ILE A 343 -25.02 20.58 6.24
N TYR A 344 -24.54 19.53 6.91
CA TYR A 344 -25.18 18.22 6.90
C TYR A 344 -25.48 17.73 8.32
N THR A 345 -26.74 17.37 8.55
CA THR A 345 -27.19 16.60 9.70
C THR A 345 -27.87 15.34 9.18
N ASN A 346 -27.53 14.17 9.70
CA ASN A 346 -28.29 12.96 9.38
C ASN A 346 -29.75 13.15 9.84
N GLY A 347 -30.70 12.82 8.96
CA GLY A 347 -32.09 12.56 9.37
C GLY A 347 -32.20 11.41 10.39
N THR A 348 -33.42 11.04 10.77
CA THR A 348 -33.73 10.13 11.88
C THR A 348 -32.84 8.86 11.86
N PRO A 349 -31.94 8.66 12.84
CA PRO A 349 -30.98 7.55 12.82
C PRO A 349 -31.69 6.19 12.92
N GLN A 350 -31.50 5.32 11.93
CA GLN A 350 -31.85 3.91 12.05
C GLN A 350 -30.67 3.18 12.71
N TRP A 351 -30.83 2.82 13.99
CA TRP A 351 -29.82 2.10 14.76
C TRP A 351 -29.79 0.62 14.36
N LYS A 352 -28.60 0.06 14.13
CA LYS A 352 -28.42 -1.37 13.83
C LYS A 352 -27.34 -1.95 14.74
N THR A 353 -27.66 -3.05 15.41
CA THR A 353 -26.75 -3.77 16.32
C THR A 353 -26.17 -4.99 15.61
N THR A 354 -24.86 -5.20 15.69
CA THR A 354 -24.15 -6.36 15.13
C THR A 354 -23.26 -6.99 16.21
N ASN A 355 -23.23 -8.32 16.27
CA ASN A 355 -22.33 -9.10 17.13
C ASN A 355 -21.19 -9.69 16.29
N THR A 356 -19.93 -9.46 16.66
CA THR A 356 -18.75 -10.03 15.99
C THR A 356 -18.04 -11.08 16.86
N PRO A 357 -17.70 -12.27 16.33
CA PRO A 357 -16.94 -13.28 17.06
C PRO A 357 -15.47 -12.88 17.29
N LEU A 358 -14.87 -13.38 18.39
CA LEU A 358 -13.60 -12.92 18.97
C LEU A 358 -12.31 -13.30 18.21
N SER A 359 -12.35 -14.12 17.16
CA SER A 359 -11.22 -14.33 16.25
C SER A 359 -11.66 -15.18 15.06
N VAL A 360 -11.24 -14.85 13.83
CA VAL A 360 -11.40 -15.73 12.67
C VAL A 360 -10.07 -15.91 11.94
N THR A 361 -9.78 -17.13 11.50
CA THR A 361 -8.59 -17.50 10.71
C THR A 361 -8.69 -17.11 9.24
N SER A 362 -9.84 -16.57 8.83
CA SER A 362 -10.12 -16.02 7.52
C SER A 362 -11.36 -15.14 7.67
N TYR A 363 -11.38 -13.97 7.02
CA TYR A 363 -12.60 -13.17 6.95
C TYR A 363 -13.71 -14.00 6.30
N ASN A 364 -14.67 -14.48 7.10
CA ASN A 364 -16.00 -14.73 6.59
C ASN A 364 -16.78 -13.43 6.82
N SER A 365 -17.13 -12.75 5.73
CA SER A 365 -17.75 -11.43 5.68
C SER A 365 -19.19 -11.48 6.20
N ASN A 366 -19.38 -11.62 7.51
CA ASN A 366 -20.72 -11.58 8.08
C ASN A 366 -20.99 -10.20 8.68
N SER A 367 -21.71 -9.42 7.86
CA SER A 367 -22.24 -8.05 8.00
C SER A 367 -21.34 -6.91 7.53
N GLU A 368 -21.53 -6.55 6.26
CA GLU A 368 -21.17 -5.24 5.71
C GLU A 368 -22.35 -4.28 5.97
N THR A 369 -22.07 -3.07 6.47
CA THR A 369 -23.09 -2.01 6.57
C THR A 369 -22.64 -0.85 5.70
N ILE A 370 -23.34 -0.66 4.58
CA ILE A 370 -23.07 0.40 3.62
C ILE A 370 -23.85 1.64 4.05
N TYR A 371 -23.13 2.72 4.36
CA TYR A 371 -23.74 4.04 4.54
C TYR A 371 -23.64 4.80 3.22
N THR A 372 -24.77 5.05 2.58
CA THR A 372 -24.81 5.89 1.38
C THR A 372 -24.91 7.35 1.79
N LEU A 373 -23.81 8.09 1.62
CA LEU A 373 -23.83 9.55 1.68
C LEU A 373 -24.34 10.08 0.33
N SER A 374 -25.60 10.52 0.32
CA SER A 374 -26.19 11.20 -0.84
C SER A 374 -26.18 12.71 -0.57
N PRO A 375 -25.50 13.53 -1.39
CA PRO A 375 -25.69 14.97 -1.32
C PRO A 375 -27.15 15.29 -1.70
N SER A 376 -27.90 15.89 -0.79
CA SER A 376 -29.18 16.49 -1.13
C SER A 376 -28.93 17.82 -1.83
N TYR A 377 -29.34 17.93 -3.09
CA TYR A 377 -29.50 19.21 -3.75
C TYR A 377 -30.84 19.80 -3.29
N SER A 378 -30.81 20.89 -2.53
CA SER A 378 -31.91 21.85 -2.57
C SER A 378 -31.64 22.77 -3.75
N LEU A 379 -32.53 22.77 -4.75
CA LEU A 379 -32.54 23.78 -5.80
C LEU A 379 -32.65 25.19 -5.23
#